data_AF-A0A1I2LHT7-F1
#
_entry.id   AF-A0A1I2LHT7-F1
#
_cell.length_a   1.000
_cell.length_b   1.000
_cell.length_c   1.000
_cell.angle_alpha   90.00
_cell.angle_beta   90.00
_cell.angle_gamma   90.00
#
_symmetry.space_group_name_H-M   'P 1'
#
loop_
_entity.id
_entity.type
_entity.pdbx_description
1 polymer ?
#
loop_
_entity_poly.entity_id
_entity_poly.type
_entity_poly.pdbx_seq_one_letter_code
_entity_poly.pdbx_strand_id
1 'polypeptide(L)'
;MEIGIGWESFRPGADARPILGKAGKASLSPTVTVSVHAPCAPDDPALLAAVDRLLSVHPWEVPVIEIARMVLACRDLPGSFEP
;
A
#
# COMPACT_ATOMS: atom_id res chain seq x y z
N MET A 1 11.04 2.77 -4.88
CA MET A 1 9.81 3.43 -4.39
C MET A 1 9.18 4.13 -5.57
N GLU A 2 7.87 3.98 -5.70
CA GLU A 2 7.06 4.61 -6.75
C GLU A 2 5.90 5.38 -6.11
N ILE A 3 5.46 6.45 -6.78
CA ILE A 3 4.34 7.27 -6.33
C ILE A 3 3.34 7.38 -7.49
N GLY A 4 2.10 6.96 -7.24
CA GLY A 4 0.97 7.14 -8.13
C GLY A 4 0.00 8.20 -7.60
N ILE A 5 -0.64 8.93 -8.51
CA ILE A 5 -1.76 9.82 -8.19
C ILE A 5 -3.03 9.29 -8.86
N GLY A 6 -4.17 9.44 -8.21
CA GLY A 6 -5.42 8.92 -8.76
C GLY A 6 -6.66 9.30 -7.97
N TRP A 7 -7.73 8.60 -8.27
CA TRP A 7 -9.01 8.69 -7.59
C TRP A 7 -9.36 7.33 -6.99
N GLU A 8 -9.80 7.33 -5.73
CA GLU A 8 -10.28 6.12 -5.06
C GLU A 8 -11.77 6.28 -4.72
N SER A 9 -12.56 5.26 -5.03
CA SER A 9 -13.95 5.18 -4.61
C SER A 9 -14.07 4.37 -3.33
N PHE A 10 -14.77 4.90 -2.34
CA PHE A 10 -15.01 4.21 -1.08
C PHE A 10 -16.43 4.47 -0.57
N ARG A 11 -16.90 3.63 0.34
CA ARG A 11 -18.18 3.81 1.03
C ARG A 11 -17.96 3.55 2.52
N PRO A 12 -17.89 4.60 3.36
CA PRO A 12 -17.76 4.41 4.79
C PRO A 12 -18.91 3.57 5.33
N GLY A 13 -18.60 2.74 6.35
CA GLY A 13 -19.61 1.97 7.08
C GLY A 13 -20.71 2.85 7.66
N ALA A 14 -21.84 2.25 8.01
CA ALA A 14 -23.00 2.99 8.53
C ALA A 14 -22.70 3.76 9.83
N ASP A 15 -21.81 3.22 10.66
CA ASP A 15 -21.43 3.79 11.96
C ASP A 15 -20.10 4.56 11.92
N ALA A 16 -19.51 4.71 10.73
CA ALA A 16 -18.22 5.37 10.57
C ALA A 16 -18.32 6.89 10.82
N ARG A 17 -17.23 7.47 11.36
CA ARG A 17 -17.06 8.93 11.51
C ARG A 17 -15.94 9.42 10.58
N PRO A 18 -16.16 9.41 9.25
CA PRO A 18 -15.07 9.61 8.32
C PRO A 18 -14.64 11.09 8.26
N ILE A 19 -13.34 11.32 8.08
CA ILE A 19 -12.78 12.65 7.83
C ILE A 19 -13.21 13.17 6.45
N LEU A 20 -13.52 12.26 5.51
CA LEU A 20 -13.99 12.56 4.15
C LEU A 20 -15.18 11.66 3.76
N GLY A 21 -16.19 12.23 3.10
CA GLY A 21 -17.37 11.49 2.64
C GLY A 21 -18.50 11.48 3.67
N LYS A 22 -19.49 10.59 3.47
CA LYS A 22 -20.63 10.40 4.38
C LYS A 22 -20.88 8.92 4.65
N ALA A 23 -21.14 8.58 5.91
CA ALA A 23 -21.53 7.24 6.32
C ALA A 23 -22.62 6.66 5.41
N GLY A 24 -22.40 5.43 4.93
CA GLY A 24 -23.34 4.73 4.05
C GLY A 24 -23.48 5.29 2.64
N LYS A 25 -22.69 6.29 2.20
CA LYS A 25 -22.72 6.84 0.83
C LYS A 25 -21.40 6.62 0.09
N ALA A 26 -21.49 6.25 -1.18
CA ALA A 26 -20.32 6.20 -2.05
C ALA A 26 -19.70 7.61 -2.18
N SER A 27 -18.38 7.68 -2.11
CA SER A 27 -17.58 8.90 -2.16
C SER A 27 -16.33 8.66 -3.00
N LEU A 28 -15.75 9.75 -3.51
CA LEU A 28 -14.49 9.74 -4.25
C LEU A 28 -13.46 10.61 -3.51
N SER A 29 -12.24 10.12 -3.39
CA SER A 29 -11.10 10.86 -2.83
C SER A 29 -9.99 11.00 -3.87
N PRO A 30 -9.40 12.19 -4.04
CA PRO A 30 -8.06 12.31 -4.60
C PRO A 30 -7.10 11.51 -3.71
N THR A 31 -6.30 10.66 -4.34
CA THR A 31 -5.49 9.66 -3.63
C THR A 31 -4.06 9.66 -4.16
N VAL A 32 -3.12 9.42 -3.25
CA VAL A 32 -1.72 9.14 -3.55
C VAL A 32 -1.43 7.70 -3.14
N THR A 33 -0.94 6.88 -4.07
CA THR A 33 -0.50 5.51 -3.80
C THR A 33 1.02 5.50 -3.69
N VAL A 34 1.56 4.96 -2.60
CA VAL A 34 2.99 4.78 -2.40
C VAL A 34 3.32 3.29 -2.48
N SER A 35 4.12 2.90 -3.47
CA SER A 35 4.55 1.52 -3.67
C SER A 35 6.01 1.34 -3.29
N VAL A 36 6.28 0.38 -2.42
CA VAL A 36 7.64 0.04 -1.96
C VAL A 36 7.88 -1.44 -2.23
N HIS A 37 9.04 -1.74 -2.82
CA HIS A 37 9.52 -3.10 -3.00
C HIS A 37 10.68 -3.33 -2.05
N ALA A 38 10.60 -4.39 -1.26
CA ALA A 38 11.64 -4.79 -0.33
C ALA A 38 11.97 -6.28 -0.56
N PRO A 39 13.25 -6.66 -0.59
CA PRO A 39 13.66 -8.06 -0.66
C PRO A 39 13.53 -8.70 0.72
N CYS A 40 12.30 -8.90 1.19
CA CYS A 40 12.01 -9.47 2.49
C CYS A 40 10.99 -10.62 2.39
N ALA A 41 11.00 -11.48 3.41
CA ALA A 41 9.95 -12.49 3.57
C ALA A 41 8.64 -11.83 4.09
N PRO A 42 7.47 -12.46 3.91
CA PRO A 42 6.20 -11.91 4.40
C PRO A 42 6.12 -11.77 5.93
N ASP A 43 6.86 -12.59 6.66
CA ASP A 43 6.96 -12.62 8.12
C ASP A 43 8.18 -11.86 8.65
N ASP A 44 8.86 -11.09 7.80
CA ASP A 44 10.00 -10.26 8.20
C ASP A 44 9.58 -9.27 9.30
N PRO A 45 10.20 -9.29 10.50
CA PRO A 45 9.84 -8.40 11.60
C PRO A 45 9.93 -6.92 11.26
N ALA A 46 10.85 -6.51 10.37
CA ALA A 46 10.98 -5.13 9.94
C ALA A 46 9.83 -4.70 9.01
N LEU A 47 9.34 -5.61 8.16
CA LEU A 47 8.14 -5.38 7.36
C LEU A 47 6.92 -5.19 8.26
N LEU A 48 6.72 -6.09 9.21
CA LEU A 48 5.59 -6.02 10.16
C LEU A 48 5.65 -4.73 11.00
N ALA A 49 6.82 -4.37 11.52
CA ALA A 49 7.00 -3.13 12.27
C ALA A 49 6.74 -1.88 11.41
N ALA A 50 7.11 -1.90 10.13
CA ALA A 50 6.81 -0.81 9.20
C ALA A 50 5.31 -0.68 8.93
N VAL A 51 4.60 -1.80 8.75
CA VAL A 51 3.14 -1.82 8.60
C VAL A 51 2.47 -1.29 9.86
N ASP A 52 2.86 -1.75 11.04
CA ASP A 52 2.33 -1.26 12.32
C ASP A 52 2.55 0.26 12.47
N ARG A 53 3.72 0.74 12.04
CA ARG A 53 4.02 2.17 12.07
C ARG A 53 3.10 2.94 11.11
N LEU A 54 2.89 2.44 9.89
CA LEU A 54 1.96 3.04 8.93
C LEU A 54 0.55 3.10 9.51
N LEU A 55 0.03 1.98 10.05
CA LEU A 55 -1.27 1.93 10.72
C LEU A 55 -1.38 2.98 11.84
N SER A 56 -0.33 3.16 12.64
CA SER A 56 -0.33 4.10 13.77
C SER A 56 -0.37 5.58 13.39
N VAL A 57 0.08 5.95 12.19
CA VAL A 57 0.16 7.36 11.75
C VAL A 57 -0.85 7.69 10.66
N HIS A 58 -1.51 6.68 10.10
CA HIS A 58 -2.35 6.89 8.94
C HIS A 58 -3.62 7.71 9.31
N PRO A 59 -4.04 8.67 8.48
CA PRO A 59 -5.21 9.51 8.79
C PRO A 59 -6.54 8.74 8.79
N TRP A 60 -6.61 7.66 8.03
CA TRP A 60 -7.81 6.83 7.93
C TRP A 60 -7.85 5.79 9.03
N GLU A 61 -9.03 5.60 9.62
CA GLU A 61 -9.28 4.56 10.64
C GLU A 61 -8.90 3.15 10.14
N VAL A 62 -9.17 2.88 8.86
CA VAL A 62 -8.75 1.65 8.18
C VAL A 62 -8.06 2.01 6.86
N PRO A 63 -6.72 2.04 6.81
CA PRO A 63 -5.99 2.26 5.56
C PRO A 63 -6.12 1.08 4.60
N VAL A 64 -6.06 1.37 3.30
CA VAL A 64 -5.83 0.36 2.27
C VAL A 64 -4.32 0.13 2.17
N ILE A 65 -3.87 -1.08 2.51
CA ILE A 65 -2.49 -1.52 2.36
C ILE A 65 -2.49 -2.84 1.60
N GLU A 66 -1.84 -2.87 0.44
CA GLU A 66 -1.66 -4.07 -0.37
C GLU A 66 -0.24 -4.63 -0.17
N ILE A 67 -0.14 -5.92 0.11
CA ILE A 67 1.13 -6.64 0.22
C ILE A 67 1.08 -7.81 -0.75
N ALA A 68 1.96 -7.80 -1.74
CA ALA A 68 2.04 -8.81 -2.77
C ALA A 68 3.46 -9.34 -2.92
N ARG A 69 3.60 -10.65 -3.17
CA ARG A 69 4.88 -11.25 -3.55
C ARG A 69 5.24 -10.78 -4.97
N MET A 70 6.47 -10.30 -5.11
CA MET A 70 7.04 -9.89 -6.39
C MET A 70 8.18 -10.84 -6.77
N VAL A 71 8.33 -11.10 -8.07
CA VAL A 71 9.49 -11.82 -8.62
C VAL A 71 10.12 -10.91 -9.66
N LEU A 72 11.43 -10.66 -9.53
CA LEU A 72 12.16 -9.90 -10.52
C LEU A 72 12.26 -10.72 -11.81
N ALA A 73 11.73 -10.19 -12.90
CA ALA A 73 11.91 -10.77 -14.22
C ALA A 73 13.33 -10.42 -14.72
N CYS A 74 14.25 -11.37 -14.63
CA CYS A 74 15.57 -11.25 -15.25
C CYS A 74 15.53 -11.84 -16.66
N ARG A 75 16.15 -11.14 -17.62
CA ARG A 75 16.56 -11.75 -18.88
C ARG A 75 18.04 -12.08 -18.74
N ASP A 76 18.42 -13.33 -18.95
CA ASP A 76 19.83 -13.69 -19.11
C ASP A 76 20.37 -12.96 -20.34
N LEU A 77 21.13 -11.89 -20.10
CA LEU A 77 21.94 -11.28 -21.14
C LEU A 77 23.21 -12.12 -21.23
N PRO A 78 23.59 -12.62 -22.42
CA PRO A 78 24.85 -13.34 -22.55
C PRO A 78 26.00 -12.41 -22.14
N GLY A 79 26.65 -12.71 -20.99
CA GLY A 79 27.96 -12.15 -20.64
C GLY A 79 28.11 -11.26 -19.40
N SER A 80 27.22 -11.24 -18.39
CA SER A 80 27.57 -10.56 -17.12
C SER A 80 26.78 -11.03 -15.89
N PHE A 81 27.45 -11.81 -15.03
CA PHE A 81 27.90 -11.45 -13.67
C PHE A 81 28.45 -12.73 -13.00
N GLU A 82 29.75 -12.83 -12.80
CA GLU A 82 30.33 -13.71 -11.77
C GLU A 82 30.37 -12.93 -10.43
N PRO A 83 30.21 -13.63 -9.29
CA PRO A 83 29.92 -13.02 -7.98
C PRO A 83 31.06 -12.19 -7.38
#